data_AF-K9XJI8-F1
#
_entry.id   AF-K9XJI8-F1
#
_cell.length_a   1.000
_cell.length_b   1.000
_cell.length_c   1.000
_cell.angle_alpha   90.00
_cell.angle_beta   90.00
_cell.angle_gamma   90.00
#
_symmetry.space_group_name_H-M   'P 1'
#
loop_
_entity.id
_entity.type
_entity.pdbx_description
1 polymer ?
#
loop_
_entity_poly.entity_id
_entity_poly.type
_entity_poly.pdbx_seq_one_letter_code
_entity_poly.pdbx_strand_id
1 'polypeptide(L)'
;MNAPEFDQKFDANEDITAYLDLNTIHRPAYEQRRVNVDFPTWMIEALDQEAARIGVTRQSIIKVWIAERLEQLASAPHSLLLVHRWDNRHD
;
A
#
# COMPACT_ATOMS: atom_id res chain seq x y z
N MET A 1 18.83 25.34 13.27
CA MET A 1 19.36 25.33 11.89
C MET A 1 18.24 25.76 10.98
N ASN A 2 18.50 26.67 10.05
CA ASN A 2 17.50 27.07 9.07
C ASN A 2 17.54 26.09 7.88
N ALA A 3 16.42 25.94 7.16
CA ALA A 3 16.30 24.97 6.06
C ALA A 3 17.45 25.05 5.01
N PRO A 4 17.93 26.24 4.58
CA PRO A 4 19.02 26.32 3.59
C PRO A 4 20.36 25.77 4.09
N GLU A 5 20.65 25.90 5.39
CA GLU A 5 21.89 25.39 6.00
C GLU A 5 21.85 23.87 6.18
N PHE A 6 20.66 23.32 6.38
CA PHE A 6 20.43 21.88 6.47
C PHE A 6 20.64 21.22 5.11
N ASP A 7 20.03 21.76 4.06
CA ASP A 7 20.13 21.23 2.69
C ASP A 7 21.59 21.23 2.22
N GLN A 8 22.33 22.32 2.47
CA GLN A 8 23.74 22.40 2.10
C GLN A 8 24.60 21.33 2.79
N LYS A 9 24.33 21.04 4.07
CA LYS A 9 25.06 20.01 4.83
C LYS A 9 24.67 18.60 4.41
N PHE A 10 23.40 18.38 4.09
CA PHE A 10 22.90 17.13 3.54
C PHE A 10 23.57 16.81 2.19
N ASP A 11 23.58 17.78 1.27
CA ASP A 11 24.19 17.63 -0.05
C ASP A 11 25.72 17.48 0.01
N ALA A 12 26.36 18.07 1.03
CA ALA A 12 27.78 17.89 1.32
C ALA A 12 28.12 16.54 1.99
N ASN A 13 27.11 15.67 2.20
CA ASN A 13 27.23 14.36 2.84
C ASN A 13 27.84 14.45 4.27
N GLU A 14 27.60 15.58 4.95
CA GLU A 14 27.99 15.79 6.34
C GLU A 14 27.02 15.07 7.30
N ASP A 15 27.49 14.74 8.50
CA ASP A 15 26.63 14.14 9.53
C ASP A 15 25.65 15.18 10.08
N ILE A 16 24.38 15.04 9.68
CA ILE A 16 23.27 15.89 10.11
C ILE A 16 22.40 15.25 11.21
N THR A 17 22.79 14.08 11.73
CA THR A 17 21.96 13.26 12.63
C THR A 17 21.57 14.01 13.91
N ALA A 18 22.47 14.88 14.41
CA ALA A 18 22.23 15.72 15.60
C ALA A 18 21.13 16.78 15.40
N TYR A 19 20.73 17.05 14.15
CA TYR A 19 19.69 18.02 13.79
C TYR A 19 18.38 17.38 13.37
N LEU A 20 18.34 16.04 13.25
CA LEU A 20 17.12 15.29 13.01
C LEU A 20 16.40 15.08 14.34
N ASP A 21 15.15 15.52 14.44
CA ASP A 21 14.29 15.15 15.55
C ASP A 21 13.82 13.70 15.37
N LEU A 22 14.62 12.76 15.87
CA LEU A 22 14.34 11.33 15.74
C LEU A 22 13.07 10.91 16.51
N ASN A 23 12.61 11.73 17.47
CA ASN A 23 11.40 11.45 18.26
C ASN A 23 10.12 11.73 17.46
N THR A 24 10.20 12.50 16.37
CA THR A 24 9.09 12.76 15.44
C THR A 24 9.21 11.96 14.14
N ILE A 25 10.10 10.96 14.08
CA ILE A 25 10.14 9.99 12.97
C ILE A 25 8.84 9.19 12.96
N HIS A 26 7.91 9.69 12.16
CA HIS A 26 6.71 8.99 11.78
C HIS A 26 7.01 8.26 10.47
N ARG A 27 6.72 6.96 10.43
CA ARG A 27 6.73 6.20 9.17
C ARG A 27 5.26 5.98 8.79
N PRO A 28 4.66 6.83 7.94
CA PRO A 28 3.23 6.75 7.61
C PRO A 28 2.80 5.37 7.09
N ALA A 29 3.71 4.64 6.44
CA ALA A 29 3.49 3.30 5.94
C ALA A 29 3.41 2.19 7.01
N TYR A 30 3.70 2.49 8.30
CA TYR A 30 3.72 1.49 9.39
C TYR A 30 2.47 1.54 10.28
N GLU A 31 1.58 2.52 10.11
CA GLU A 31 0.33 2.54 10.85
C GLU A 31 -0.65 1.49 10.31
N GLN A 32 -0.84 0.41 11.06
CA GLN A 32 -1.79 -0.64 10.71
C GLN A 32 -3.19 -0.30 11.24
N ARG A 33 -4.16 -0.17 10.34
CA ARG A 33 -5.58 -0.06 10.71
C ARG A 33 -6.29 -1.38 10.43
N ARG A 34 -7.05 -1.89 11.41
CA ARG A 34 -7.88 -3.09 11.22
C ARG A 34 -9.15 -2.72 10.46
N VAL A 35 -9.45 -3.49 9.41
CA VAL A 35 -10.68 -3.40 8.62
C VAL A 35 -11.32 -4.78 8.61
N ASN A 36 -12.64 -4.83 8.81
CA ASN A 36 -13.42 -6.07 8.69
C ASN A 36 -14.10 -6.08 7.31
N VAL A 37 -14.06 -7.22 6.64
CA VAL A 37 -14.66 -7.42 5.32
C VAL A 37 -15.30 -8.79 5.29
N ASP A 38 -16.57 -8.86 4.90
CA ASP A 38 -17.26 -10.11 4.64
C ASP A 38 -17.04 -10.55 3.19
N PHE A 39 -16.79 -11.85 3.01
CA PHE A 39 -16.58 -12.45 1.69
C PHE A 39 -17.62 -13.55 1.45
N PRO A 40 -18.15 -13.67 0.22
CA PRO A 40 -18.95 -14.83 -0.16
C PRO A 40 -18.17 -16.13 0.01
N THR A 41 -18.86 -17.23 0.35
CA THR A 41 -18.22 -18.54 0.58
C THR A 41 -17.32 -19.00 -0.57
N TRP A 42 -17.80 -18.87 -1.82
CA TRP A 42 -17.03 -19.26 -3.00
C TRP A 42 -15.68 -18.50 -3.12
N MET A 43 -15.64 -17.26 -2.63
CA MET A 43 -14.43 -16.44 -2.68
C MET A 43 -13.43 -16.88 -1.61
N ILE A 44 -13.93 -17.23 -0.42
CA ILE A 44 -13.08 -17.77 0.66
C ILE A 44 -12.44 -19.08 0.22
N GLU A 45 -13.22 -19.98 -0.40
CA GLU A 45 -12.73 -21.26 -0.92
C GLU A 45 -11.65 -21.07 -1.99
N ALA A 46 -11.86 -20.14 -2.93
CA ALA A 46 -10.86 -19.82 -3.95
C ALA A 46 -9.57 -19.24 -3.34
N LEU A 47 -9.69 -18.34 -2.34
CA LEU A 47 -8.55 -17.77 -1.62
C LEU A 47 -7.76 -18.84 -0.86
N ASP A 48 -8.45 -19.81 -0.26
CA ASP A 48 -7.82 -20.91 0.48
C ASP A 48 -7.03 -21.86 -0.42
N GLN A 49 -7.62 -22.24 -1.57
CA GLN A 49 -6.94 -23.08 -2.54
C GLN A 49 -5.66 -22.43 -3.04
N GLU A 50 -5.70 -21.12 -3.33
CA GLU A 50 -4.54 -20.40 -3.81
C GLU A 50 -3.48 -20.20 -2.73
N ALA A 51 -3.91 -19.84 -1.52
CA ALA A 51 -3.01 -19.71 -0.38
C ALA A 51 -2.26 -21.04 -0.12
N ALA A 52 -2.97 -22.17 -0.19
CA ALA A 52 -2.37 -23.50 -0.07
C ALA A 52 -1.40 -23.82 -1.23
N ARG A 53 -1.76 -23.47 -2.47
CA ARG A 53 -0.92 -23.70 -3.65
C ARG A 53 0.43 -22.99 -3.57
N ILE A 54 0.45 -21.76 -3.04
CA ILE A 54 1.66 -20.94 -2.91
C ILE A 54 2.37 -21.18 -1.57
N GLY A 55 1.69 -21.80 -0.59
CA GLY A 55 2.25 -22.08 0.74
C GLY A 55 2.23 -20.85 1.66
N VAL A 56 1.18 -20.03 1.57
CA VAL A 56 1.00 -18.82 2.39
C VAL A 56 -0.34 -18.84 3.13
N THR A 57 -0.56 -17.88 4.02
CA THR A 57 -1.86 -17.73 4.69
C THR A 57 -2.87 -17.01 3.80
N ARG A 58 -4.17 -17.20 4.07
CA ARG A 58 -5.25 -16.42 3.44
C ARG A 58 -5.05 -14.91 3.59
N GLN A 59 -4.60 -14.45 4.76
CA GLN A 59 -4.34 -13.02 4.98
C GLN A 59 -3.20 -12.50 4.10
N SER A 60 -2.15 -13.31 3.93
CA SER A 60 -1.02 -12.95 3.07
C SER A 60 -1.43 -12.81 1.61
N ILE A 61 -2.21 -13.77 1.07
CA ILE A 61 -2.64 -13.69 -0.34
C ILE A 61 -3.59 -12.51 -0.58
N ILE A 62 -4.50 -12.23 0.36
CA ILE A 62 -5.38 -11.04 0.30
C ILE A 62 -4.54 -9.76 0.25
N LYS A 63 -3.52 -9.64 1.10
CA LYS A 63 -2.65 -8.47 1.14
C LYS A 63 -1.89 -8.26 -0.18
N VAL A 64 -1.31 -9.33 -0.73
CA VAL A 64 -0.54 -9.29 -1.98
C VAL A 64 -1.44 -8.85 -3.13
N TRP A 65 -2.59 -9.49 -3.31
CA TRP A 65 -3.50 -9.19 -4.43
C TRP A 65 -4.08 -7.78 -4.36
N ILE A 66 -4.42 -7.29 -3.16
CA ILE A 66 -4.87 -5.90 -3.00
C ILE A 66 -3.73 -4.93 -3.37
N ALA A 67 -2.50 -5.19 -2.90
CA ALA A 67 -1.36 -4.34 -3.23
C ALA A 67 -1.08 -4.31 -4.74
N GLU A 68 -1.02 -5.47 -5.39
CA GLU A 68 -0.84 -5.59 -6.85
C GLU A 68 -1.94 -4.84 -7.62
N ARG A 69 -3.21 -4.99 -7.18
CA ARG A 69 -4.31 -4.30 -7.83
C ARG A 69 -4.21 -2.79 -7.67
N LEU A 70 -3.84 -2.29 -6.49
CA LEU A 70 -3.65 -0.85 -6.24
C LEU A 70 -2.48 -0.29 -7.06
N GLU A 71 -1.38 -1.04 -7.18
CA GLU A 71 -0.23 -0.65 -8.00
C GLU A 71 -0.59 -0.57 -9.49
N GLN A 72 -1.37 -1.53 -10.01
CA GLN A 72 -1.90 -1.47 -11.37
C GLN A 72 -2.78 -0.24 -11.62
N LEU A 73 -3.58 0.16 -10.62
CA LEU A 73 -4.42 1.36 -10.73
C LEU A 73 -3.59 2.65 -10.67
N ALA A 74 -2.53 2.68 -9.86
CA ALA A 74 -1.63 3.84 -9.74
C ALA A 74 -0.72 4.01 -10.97
N SER A 75 -0.32 2.91 -11.61
CA SER A 75 0.49 2.91 -12.82
C SER A 75 -0.31 3.09 -14.12
N ALA A 76 -1.63 2.91 -14.09
CA ALA A 76 -2.49 3.21 -15.23
C ALA A 76 -2.62 4.74 -15.42
N PRO A 77 -2.47 5.27 -16.64
CA PRO A 77 -2.73 6.69 -16.89
C PRO A 77 -4.18 7.03 -16.49
N HIS A 78 -4.30 8.12 -15.72
CA HIS A 78 -5.49 8.57 -14.97
C HIS A 78 -6.77 8.73 -15.82
N SER A 79 -6.70 8.60 -17.15
CA SER A 79 -7.81 8.71 -18.10
C SER A 79 -8.57 7.40 -18.39
N LEU A 80 -8.08 6.24 -17.98
CA LEU A 80 -8.70 4.94 -18.34
C LEU A 80 -9.61 4.32 -17.27
N LEU A 81 -9.70 4.89 -16.06
CA LEU A 81 -10.44 4.28 -14.95
C LEU A 81 -11.86 4.83 -14.72
N LEU A 82 -12.28 5.87 -15.45
CA LEU A 82 -13.62 6.48 -15.27
C LEU A 82 -14.67 6.07 -16.31
N VAL A 83 -14.35 5.28 -17.35
CA VAL A 83 -15.30 5.04 -18.45
C VAL A 83 -15.99 3.66 -18.45
N HIS A 84 -15.58 2.66 -17.67
CA HIS A 84 -16.10 1.30 -17.89
C HIS A 84 -16.62 0.47 -16.71
N ARG A 85 -16.91 1.06 -15.54
CA ARG A 85 -17.40 0.23 -14.42
C ARG A 85 -18.47 0.85 -13.54
N TRP A 86 -19.44 1.51 -14.15
CA TRP A 86 -20.75 1.74 -13.55
C TRP A 86 -21.86 1.54 -14.59
N ASP A 87 -21.90 0.35 -15.19
CA ASP A 87 -23.11 -0.11 -15.87
C ASP A 87 -23.21 -1.64 -15.74
N ASN A 88 -24.40 -2.09 -15.36
CA ASN A 88 -24.88 -3.48 -15.19
C ASN A 88 -24.31 -4.35 -14.05
N ARG A 89 -25.09 -4.46 -12.97
CA ARG A 89 -26.02 -5.60 -12.77
C ARG A 89 -26.91 -5.41 -11.53
N HIS A 90 -28.06 -4.78 -11.75
CA HIS A 90 -29.30 -5.15 -11.08
C HIS A 90 -30.26 -5.59 -12.19
N ASP A 91 -30.32 -6.89 -12.41
CA ASP A 91 -31.48 -7.69 -12.85
C ASP A 91 -31.25 -9.13 -12.35
#